data_AF-A0A2E0XHX8-F1
#
_entry.id   AF-A0A2E0XHX8-F1
#
_cell.length_a   1.000
_cell.length_b   1.000
_cell.length_c   1.000
_cell.angle_alpha   90.00
_cell.angle_beta   90.00
_cell.angle_gamma   90.00
#
_symmetry.space_group_name_H-M   'P 1'
#
loop_
_entity.id
_entity.type
_entity.pdbx_description
1 polymer ?
#
loop_
_entity_poly.entity_id
_entity_poly.type
_entity_poly.pdbx_seq_one_letter_code
_entity_poly.pdbx_strand_id
1 'polypeptide(L)'
;MEDKSVNKPDCHLSQPVNADGFSLVELLVSASILSVFAGITYSTFRVAIRTYDRAETRMLLTQKCRVVLDQVTTDLINLQAIQNDTNLLLVTQDTEDSDSEMSQQDIISFVTLVKAEPDPILQQINGGLVGGTDEMSVLQGVTTDVQRIIYTLGPEPTTQGSVFDLMSDPSSSDSRGPEEEETGIALLRIATTTLDPETVLQPFLETGEIPVTDLEGNEIQSTVTTISDQIASFDLKYFDGENWYDSWEDQEQIPLAIQVLVSVSEDAIYSTEEFASEAFENRDSSTTNNARTITQSTLVYLLMSANFSDETQTGG
;
A
#
# COMPACT_ATOMS: atom_id res chain seq x y z
N MET A 1 -90.14 28.48 -58.09
CA MET A 1 -90.14 28.92 -56.68
C MET A 1 -90.18 27.64 -55.87
N GLU A 2 -89.02 27.04 -55.59
CA GLU A 2 -88.19 27.36 -54.39
C GLU A 2 -89.04 27.12 -53.12
N ASP A 3 -88.69 26.26 -52.17
CA ASP A 3 -87.37 26.07 -51.61
C ASP A 3 -87.26 24.73 -50.83
N LYS A 4 -86.01 24.36 -50.60
CA LYS A 4 -85.37 23.22 -49.92
C LYS A 4 -86.03 22.78 -48.60
N SER A 5 -86.14 21.47 -48.34
CA SER A 5 -85.19 20.68 -47.53
C SER A 5 -84.64 21.41 -46.31
N VAL A 6 -84.84 20.85 -45.11
CA VAL A 6 -83.74 20.48 -44.20
C VAL A 6 -84.28 19.73 -42.99
N ASN A 7 -83.73 18.52 -42.82
CA ASN A 7 -83.76 17.68 -41.61
C ASN A 7 -83.33 18.48 -40.38
N LYS A 8 -84.06 18.34 -39.27
CA LYS A 8 -83.61 18.79 -37.95
C LYS A 8 -82.87 17.62 -37.29
N PRO A 9 -81.53 17.66 -37.12
CA PRO A 9 -80.84 16.64 -36.35
C PRO A 9 -80.97 16.94 -34.84
N ASP A 10 -81.09 15.85 -34.08
CA ASP A 10 -81.09 15.82 -32.64
C ASP A 10 -79.87 16.53 -32.05
N CYS A 11 -80.12 17.51 -31.19
CA CYS A 11 -79.08 18.21 -30.45
C CYS A 11 -78.70 17.34 -29.23
N HIS A 12 -77.84 16.36 -29.46
CA HIS A 12 -77.14 15.64 -28.40
C HIS A 12 -76.02 16.51 -27.83
N LEU A 13 -76.05 16.67 -26.50
CA LEU A 13 -75.00 17.09 -25.59
C LEU A 13 -73.68 17.57 -26.22
N SER A 14 -73.50 18.88 -26.31
CA SER A 14 -72.19 19.49 -26.14
C SER A 14 -72.09 19.96 -24.68
N GLN A 15 -71.46 19.13 -23.84
CA GLN A 15 -70.89 19.63 -22.58
C GLN A 15 -69.94 20.79 -22.93
N PRO A 16 -70.00 21.94 -22.22
CA PRO A 16 -68.96 22.93 -22.37
C PRO A 16 -67.64 22.29 -21.94
N VAL A 17 -66.67 22.24 -22.86
CA VAL A 17 -65.28 22.01 -22.49
C VAL A 17 -64.89 23.20 -21.65
N ASN A 18 -64.85 23.05 -20.32
CA ASN A 18 -64.36 24.07 -19.43
C ASN A 18 -62.90 24.35 -19.81
N ALA A 19 -62.68 25.46 -20.52
CA ALA A 19 -61.35 26.03 -20.70
C ALA A 19 -60.98 26.73 -19.40
N ASP A 20 -60.70 25.93 -18.36
CA ASP A 20 -60.25 26.43 -17.07
C ASP A 20 -58.82 26.95 -17.21
N GLY A 21 -58.69 28.27 -17.29
CA GLY A 21 -57.40 28.95 -17.18
C GLY A 21 -56.91 28.91 -15.74
N PHE A 22 -55.60 28.75 -15.55
CA PHE A 22 -54.98 28.71 -14.23
C PHE A 22 -55.24 30.02 -13.46
N SER A 23 -55.67 29.87 -12.20
CA SER A 23 -55.76 30.97 -11.26
C SER A 23 -54.36 31.51 -10.93
N LEU A 24 -54.23 32.83 -10.76
CA LEU A 24 -52.97 33.45 -10.31
C LEU A 24 -52.48 32.84 -8.98
N VAL A 25 -53.42 32.49 -8.09
CA VAL A 25 -53.12 31.83 -6.81
C VAL A 25 -52.54 30.43 -7.02
N GLU A 26 -53.04 29.68 -7.99
CA GLU A 26 -52.55 28.34 -8.31
C GLU A 26 -51.14 28.36 -8.88
N LEU A 27 -50.82 29.37 -9.69
CA LEU A 27 -49.47 29.59 -10.21
C LEU A 27 -48.50 29.97 -9.09
N LEU A 28 -48.91 30.82 -8.15
CA LEU A 28 -48.07 31.19 -7.00
C LEU A 28 -47.82 30.01 -6.05
N VAL A 29 -48.83 29.16 -5.81
CA VAL A 29 -48.68 27.94 -4.99
C VAL A 29 -47.80 26.91 -5.70
N SER A 30 -47.96 26.74 -7.01
CA SER A 30 -47.10 25.82 -7.77
C SER A 30 -45.64 26.26 -7.76
N ALA A 31 -45.37 27.55 -7.91
CA ALA A 31 -44.03 28.11 -7.84
C ALA A 31 -43.40 27.97 -6.45
N SER A 32 -44.19 28.12 -5.38
CA SER A 32 -43.68 27.97 -4.02
C SER A 32 -43.33 26.51 -3.71
N ILE A 33 -44.19 25.56 -4.10
CA ILE A 33 -43.92 24.11 -3.94
C ILE A 33 -42.68 23.71 -4.76
N LEU A 34 -42.57 24.17 -6.01
CA LEU A 34 -41.42 23.87 -6.86
C LEU A 34 -40.10 24.37 -6.25
N SER A 35 -40.08 25.58 -5.67
CA SER A 35 -38.87 26.12 -5.05
C SER A 35 -38.46 25.33 -3.80
N VAL A 36 -39.43 24.92 -2.97
CA VAL A 36 -39.17 24.03 -1.83
C VAL A 36 -38.60 22.69 -2.30
N PHE A 37 -39.19 22.10 -3.34
CA PHE A 37 -38.77 20.81 -3.87
C PHE A 37 -37.36 20.87 -4.48
N ALA A 38 -37.05 21.94 -5.22
CA ALA A 38 -35.71 22.19 -5.75
C ALA A 38 -34.67 22.33 -4.63
N GLY A 39 -35.02 23.03 -3.54
CA GLY A 39 -34.15 23.16 -2.36
C GLY A 39 -33.83 21.84 -1.68
N ILE A 40 -34.85 20.99 -1.47
CA ILE A 40 -34.67 19.66 -0.85
C ILE A 40 -33.81 18.75 -1.74
N THR A 41 -34.09 18.74 -3.04
CA THR A 41 -33.35 17.90 -4.01
C THR A 41 -31.88 18.31 -4.07
N TYR A 42 -31.61 19.62 -4.17
CA TYR A 42 -30.25 20.14 -4.19
C TYR A 42 -29.49 19.86 -2.88
N SER A 43 -30.14 20.04 -1.74
CA SER A 43 -29.56 19.73 -0.43
C SER A 43 -29.18 18.25 -0.32
N THR A 44 -30.10 17.36 -0.68
CA THR A 44 -29.88 15.90 -0.64
C THR A 44 -28.73 15.49 -1.55
N PHE A 45 -28.72 16.00 -2.79
CA PHE A 45 -27.66 15.73 -3.75
C PHE A 45 -26.29 16.19 -3.27
N ARG A 46 -26.20 17.40 -2.69
CA ARG A 46 -24.95 17.94 -2.14
C ARG A 46 -24.43 17.12 -0.96
N VAL A 47 -25.32 16.65 -0.09
CA VAL A 47 -24.95 15.77 1.02
C VAL A 47 -24.48 14.41 0.49
N ALA A 48 -25.14 13.86 -0.52
CA ALA A 48 -24.76 12.59 -1.14
C ALA A 48 -23.34 12.65 -1.73
N ILE A 49 -23.00 13.69 -2.51
CA ILE A 49 -21.65 13.86 -3.08
C ILE A 49 -20.60 13.92 -1.97
N ARG A 50 -20.79 14.79 -0.97
CA ARG A 50 -19.83 14.93 0.14
C ARG A 50 -19.62 13.64 0.92
N THR A 51 -20.68 12.84 1.06
CA THR A 51 -20.61 11.55 1.75
C THR A 51 -19.87 10.53 0.90
N TYR A 52 -20.10 10.56 -0.42
CA TYR A 52 -19.41 9.71 -1.38
C TYR A 52 -17.90 9.99 -1.39
N ASP A 53 -17.49 11.25 -1.56
CA ASP A 53 -16.06 11.63 -1.60
C ASP A 53 -15.34 11.19 -0.33
N ARG A 54 -15.95 11.41 0.84
CA ARG A 54 -15.36 10.98 2.13
C ARG A 54 -15.29 9.46 2.26
N ALA A 55 -16.26 8.73 1.72
CA ALA A 55 -16.26 7.27 1.77
C ALA A 55 -15.20 6.69 0.83
N GLU A 56 -15.01 7.27 -0.34
CA GLU A 56 -14.00 6.90 -1.32
C GLU A 56 -12.59 6.99 -0.74
N THR A 57 -12.20 8.14 -0.18
CA THR A 57 -10.87 8.32 0.43
C THR A 57 -10.63 7.31 1.57
N ARG A 58 -11.63 7.08 2.44
CA ARG A 58 -11.48 6.11 3.54
C ARG A 58 -11.37 4.68 3.06
N MET A 59 -12.09 4.33 1.99
CA MET A 59 -12.02 3.01 1.37
C MET A 59 -10.63 2.78 0.77
N LEU A 60 -10.08 3.76 0.06
CA LEU A 60 -8.74 3.69 -0.53
C LEU A 60 -7.67 3.50 0.55
N LEU A 61 -7.65 4.34 1.59
CA LEU A 61 -6.68 4.22 2.69
C LEU A 61 -6.78 2.86 3.41
N THR A 62 -8.01 2.37 3.63
CA THR A 62 -8.25 1.05 4.22
C THR A 62 -7.74 -0.09 3.33
N GLN A 63 -7.91 0.03 2.02
CA GLN A 63 -7.42 -0.95 1.06
C GLN A 63 -5.89 -0.98 1.03
N LYS A 64 -5.23 0.19 1.10
CA LYS A 64 -3.77 0.30 1.22
C LYS A 64 -3.25 -0.43 2.46
N CYS A 65 -3.82 -0.15 3.64
CA CYS A 65 -3.49 -0.89 4.87
C CYS A 65 -3.60 -2.40 4.67
N ARG A 66 -4.70 -2.85 4.06
CA ARG A 66 -4.97 -4.28 3.86
C ARG A 66 -3.95 -4.94 2.95
N VAL A 67 -3.58 -4.29 1.84
CA VAL A 67 -2.56 -4.82 0.91
C VAL A 67 -1.21 -4.95 1.61
N VAL A 68 -0.81 -3.93 2.37
CA VAL A 68 0.43 -3.97 3.16
C VAL A 68 0.40 -5.12 4.17
N LEU A 69 -0.64 -5.19 4.99
CA LEU A 69 -0.74 -6.21 6.03
C LEU A 69 -0.78 -7.61 5.43
N ASP A 70 -1.47 -7.82 4.30
CA ASP A 70 -1.54 -9.11 3.62
C ASP A 70 -0.18 -9.54 3.06
N GLN A 71 0.57 -8.61 2.46
CA GLN A 71 1.92 -8.86 1.95
C GLN A 71 2.89 -9.21 3.08
N VAL A 72 2.96 -8.38 4.13
CA VAL A 72 3.86 -8.60 5.28
C VAL A 72 3.49 -9.90 5.99
N THR A 73 2.19 -10.15 6.20
CA THR A 73 1.71 -11.40 6.82
C THR A 73 2.07 -12.62 5.99
N THR A 74 1.93 -12.54 4.66
CA THR A 74 2.27 -13.65 3.76
C THR A 74 3.75 -14.00 3.85
N ASP A 75 4.64 -13.00 3.88
CA ASP A 75 6.07 -13.26 3.99
C ASP A 75 6.45 -13.76 5.39
N LEU A 76 5.86 -13.20 6.46
CA LEU A 76 6.10 -13.61 7.85
C LEU A 76 5.61 -15.04 8.13
N ILE A 77 4.49 -15.46 7.56
CA ILE A 77 4.00 -16.85 7.70
C ILE A 77 4.97 -17.85 7.05
N ASN A 78 5.66 -17.43 5.98
CA ASN A 78 6.63 -18.26 5.26
C ASN A 78 8.07 -18.10 5.77
N LEU A 79 8.26 -17.38 6.88
CA LEU A 79 9.55 -17.15 7.52
C LEU A 79 10.25 -18.49 7.82
N GLN A 80 11.53 -18.56 7.45
CA GLN A 80 12.43 -19.67 7.75
C GLN A 80 13.45 -19.23 8.78
N ALA A 81 13.48 -19.93 9.92
CA ALA A 81 14.46 -19.73 10.96
C ALA A 81 14.98 -21.08 11.46
N ILE A 82 16.29 -21.17 11.66
CA ILE A 82 16.97 -22.36 12.19
C ILE A 82 17.96 -21.89 13.26
N GLN A 83 18.01 -22.59 14.40
CA GLN A 83 18.95 -22.31 15.49
C GLN A 83 20.37 -22.39 14.98
N ASN A 84 21.20 -21.44 15.40
CA ASN A 84 22.62 -21.36 15.10
C ASN A 84 22.95 -21.17 13.60
N ASP A 85 21.98 -20.86 12.75
CA ASP A 85 22.24 -20.44 11.37
C ASP A 85 22.19 -18.91 11.26
N THR A 86 23.35 -18.29 11.13
CA THR A 86 23.49 -16.84 11.01
C THR A 86 22.78 -16.28 9.79
N ASN A 87 22.62 -17.09 8.73
CA ASN A 87 21.96 -16.67 7.50
C ASN A 87 20.44 -16.61 7.62
N LEU A 88 19.85 -17.30 8.61
CA LEU A 88 18.39 -17.39 8.79
C LEU A 88 17.91 -16.57 9.99
N LEU A 89 18.76 -15.68 10.51
CA LEU A 89 18.41 -14.81 11.62
C LEU A 89 17.33 -13.80 11.23
N LEU A 90 16.38 -13.63 12.15
CA LEU A 90 15.48 -12.50 12.20
C LEU A 90 16.27 -11.32 12.79
N VAL A 91 16.37 -10.25 12.02
CA VAL A 91 17.01 -9.00 12.45
C VAL A 91 15.94 -7.93 12.48
N THR A 92 15.81 -7.28 13.63
CA THR A 92 14.88 -6.18 13.84
C THR A 92 15.68 -4.98 14.29
N GLN A 93 15.44 -3.83 13.70
CA GLN A 93 16.03 -2.58 14.12
C GLN A 93 14.94 -1.55 14.28
N ASP A 94 14.87 -1.01 15.48
CA ASP A 94 14.05 0.16 15.77
C ASP A 94 14.88 1.39 15.40
N THR A 95 14.43 2.16 14.42
CA THR A 95 15.05 3.45 14.10
C THR A 95 14.42 4.51 14.99
N GLU A 96 14.94 4.63 16.21
CA GLU A 96 14.77 5.81 17.06
C GLU A 96 15.74 6.90 16.58
N ASP A 97 15.49 7.51 15.42
CA ASP A 97 16.25 8.71 15.06
C ASP A 97 15.88 9.82 16.05
N SER A 98 16.74 10.00 17.05
CA SER A 98 16.58 10.96 18.14
C SER A 98 16.54 12.43 17.65
N ASP A 99 16.89 12.65 16.38
CA ASP A 99 17.10 13.95 15.76
C ASP A 99 16.16 14.26 14.58
N SER A 100 15.29 13.32 14.15
CA SER A 100 14.30 13.59 13.09
C SER A 100 12.88 13.56 13.67
N GLU A 101 12.04 14.54 13.33
CA GLU A 101 10.59 14.48 13.65
C GLU A 101 9.86 13.41 12.81
N MET A 102 10.59 12.61 12.03
CA MET A 102 10.08 11.43 11.37
C MET A 102 9.85 10.34 12.43
N SER A 103 8.60 9.87 12.48
CA SER A 103 8.14 8.81 13.36
C SER A 103 9.10 7.62 13.34
N GLN A 104 9.35 7.04 14.52
CA GLN A 104 9.93 5.72 14.73
C GLN A 104 9.66 4.78 13.54
N GLN A 105 10.72 4.30 12.90
CA GLN A 105 10.60 3.43 11.72
C GLN A 105 11.21 2.08 12.03
N ASP A 106 10.35 1.07 12.12
CA ASP A 106 10.82 -0.28 12.33
C ASP A 106 11.33 -0.88 11.02
N ILE A 107 12.53 -1.46 11.10
CA ILE A 107 13.11 -2.28 10.05
C ILE A 107 13.03 -3.72 10.52
N ILE A 108 12.52 -4.59 9.65
CA ILE A 108 12.51 -6.03 9.89
C ILE A 108 13.09 -6.76 8.69
N SER A 109 14.03 -7.66 8.97
CA SER A 109 14.73 -8.48 7.98
C SER A 109 14.71 -9.94 8.37
N PHE A 110 14.25 -10.78 7.46
CA PHE A 110 14.17 -12.22 7.68
C PHE A 110 14.21 -12.96 6.36
N VAL A 111 14.38 -14.27 6.45
CA VAL A 111 14.40 -15.15 5.29
C VAL A 111 13.03 -15.78 5.10
N THR A 112 12.51 -15.78 3.87
CA THR A 112 11.23 -16.40 3.54
C THR A 112 11.37 -17.38 2.38
N LEU A 113 10.42 -18.32 2.30
CA LEU A 113 10.26 -19.18 1.14
C LEU A 113 9.43 -18.47 0.06
N VAL A 114 10.02 -18.28 -1.13
CA VAL A 114 9.32 -17.71 -2.28
C VAL A 114 8.74 -18.83 -3.13
N LYS A 115 7.43 -18.77 -3.36
CA LYS A 115 6.75 -19.73 -4.24
C LYS A 115 7.17 -19.46 -5.69
N ALA A 116 8.09 -20.27 -6.22
CA ALA A 116 8.45 -20.21 -7.63
C ALA A 116 7.24 -20.61 -8.50
N GLU A 117 6.74 -19.68 -9.33
CA GLU A 117 5.76 -19.98 -10.38
C GLU A 117 6.28 -19.60 -11.77
N PRO A 118 6.33 -20.54 -12.75
CA PRO A 118 6.36 -21.99 -12.59
C PRO A 118 7.79 -22.49 -12.33
N ASP A 119 7.88 -23.65 -11.68
CA ASP A 119 9.11 -24.41 -11.48
C ASP A 119 9.89 -24.54 -12.81
N PRO A 120 11.13 -24.01 -12.91
CA PRO A 120 11.93 -24.07 -14.13
C PRO A 120 12.18 -25.53 -14.56
N ILE A 121 12.14 -26.48 -13.61
CA ILE A 121 12.24 -27.92 -13.90
C ILE A 121 10.99 -28.39 -14.64
N LEU A 122 9.79 -27.96 -14.24
CA LEU A 122 8.55 -28.29 -14.96
C LEU A 122 8.49 -27.62 -16.34
N GLN A 123 9.08 -26.44 -16.51
CA GLN A 123 9.24 -25.83 -17.83
C GLN A 123 10.24 -26.60 -18.71
N GLN A 124 11.34 -27.10 -18.16
CA GLN A 124 12.30 -27.92 -18.91
C GLN A 124 11.71 -29.29 -19.29
N ILE A 125 10.93 -29.91 -18.40
CA ILE A 125 10.25 -31.19 -18.68
C ILE A 125 9.16 -31.00 -19.73
N ASN A 126 8.38 -29.91 -19.66
CA ASN A 126 7.36 -29.61 -20.67
C ASN A 126 7.94 -29.05 -21.99
N GLY A 127 9.10 -28.38 -21.94
CA GLY A 127 9.81 -27.82 -23.09
C GLY A 127 10.74 -28.81 -23.80
N GLY A 128 11.03 -29.96 -23.18
CA GLY A 128 11.87 -31.02 -23.71
C GLY A 128 11.19 -31.87 -24.79
N LEU A 129 10.88 -31.28 -25.96
CA LEU A 129 10.72 -32.01 -27.23
C LEU A 129 10.93 -31.16 -28.50
N VAL A 130 11.59 -30.01 -28.40
CA VAL A 130 12.06 -29.27 -29.60
C VAL A 130 13.53 -28.95 -29.44
N GLY A 131 14.36 -29.72 -30.14
CA GLY A 131 15.80 -29.60 -30.11
C GLY A 131 16.33 -28.39 -30.89
N GLY A 132 17.59 -28.07 -30.62
CA GLY A 132 18.45 -27.28 -31.51
C GLY A 132 19.12 -26.10 -30.83
N THR A 133 20.36 -26.32 -30.39
CA THR A 133 21.48 -25.36 -30.42
C THR A 133 21.23 -23.94 -29.89
N ASP A 134 21.44 -23.74 -28.58
CA ASP A 134 22.20 -22.63 -27.99
C ASP A 134 22.20 -22.78 -26.44
N GLU A 135 22.95 -23.74 -25.93
CA GLU A 135 22.98 -24.11 -24.51
C GLU A 135 24.03 -23.35 -23.68
N MET A 136 24.09 -22.01 -23.76
CA MET A 136 24.98 -21.27 -22.83
C MET A 136 24.55 -19.83 -22.48
N SER A 137 23.26 -19.52 -22.46
CA SER A 137 22.80 -18.15 -22.10
C SER A 137 21.54 -18.07 -21.24
N VAL A 138 20.99 -19.20 -20.78
CA VAL A 138 19.77 -19.21 -19.93
C VAL A 138 20.08 -19.49 -18.45
N LEU A 139 21.33 -19.32 -18.03
CA LEU A 139 21.78 -19.48 -16.63
C LEU A 139 21.88 -18.14 -15.88
N GLN A 140 20.93 -17.22 -16.06
CA GLN A 140 20.86 -16.01 -15.23
C GLN A 140 19.46 -15.83 -14.66
N GLY A 141 19.37 -16.08 -13.36
CA GLY A 141 18.13 -16.19 -12.62
C GLY A 141 18.09 -17.53 -11.89
N VAL A 142 19.11 -17.80 -11.06
CA VAL A 142 18.97 -18.81 -10.01
C VAL A 142 17.84 -18.28 -9.13
N THR A 143 16.62 -18.73 -9.39
CA THR A 143 15.47 -18.47 -8.54
C THR A 143 15.69 -19.34 -7.31
N THR A 144 16.43 -18.80 -6.34
CA THR A 144 16.53 -19.45 -5.05
C THR A 144 15.13 -19.51 -4.47
N ASP A 145 14.70 -20.69 -4.05
CA ASP A 145 13.40 -20.88 -3.37
C ASP A 145 13.33 -20.08 -2.06
N VAL A 146 14.48 -19.58 -1.60
CA VAL A 146 14.67 -18.85 -0.36
C VAL A 146 15.29 -17.49 -0.67
N GLN A 147 14.74 -16.43 -0.08
CA GLN A 147 15.21 -15.05 -0.26
C GLN A 147 15.18 -14.31 1.07
N ARG A 148 16.12 -13.39 1.28
CA ARG A 148 16.05 -12.46 2.41
C ARG A 148 15.21 -11.25 2.03
N ILE A 149 14.24 -10.92 2.87
CA ILE A 149 13.35 -9.78 2.70
C ILE A 149 13.64 -8.76 3.79
N ILE A 150 13.67 -7.49 3.40
CA ILE A 150 13.75 -6.34 4.29
C ILE A 150 12.52 -5.48 4.06
N TYR A 151 11.85 -5.12 5.14
CA TYR A 151 10.82 -4.09 5.15
C TYR A 151 11.36 -2.83 5.80
N THR A 152 11.15 -1.70 5.12
CA THR A 152 11.56 -0.38 5.60
C THR A 152 10.68 0.70 4.98
N LEU A 153 10.52 1.82 5.68
CA LEU A 153 9.90 3.01 5.13
C LEU A 153 10.97 3.82 4.40
N GLY A 154 10.63 4.36 3.23
CA GLY A 154 11.56 5.16 2.46
C GLY A 154 10.87 5.98 1.40
N PRO A 155 11.62 6.84 0.69
CA PRO A 155 11.09 7.54 -0.47
C PRO A 155 10.69 6.52 -1.53
N GLU A 156 9.57 6.75 -2.20
CA GLU A 156 9.18 5.92 -3.33
C GLU A 156 10.32 5.94 -4.38
N PRO A 157 10.86 4.77 -4.78
CA PRO A 157 11.91 4.73 -5.77
C PRO A 157 11.39 5.37 -7.05
N THR A 158 12.05 6.44 -7.51
CA THR A 158 11.74 7.06 -8.80
C THR A 158 11.85 5.97 -9.85
N THR A 159 10.71 5.52 -10.35
CA THR A 159 10.66 4.44 -11.33
C THR A 159 11.41 4.96 -12.55
N GLN A 160 12.61 4.44 -12.81
CA GLN A 160 13.26 4.64 -14.08
C GLN A 160 12.31 4.13 -15.17
N GLY A 161 11.62 5.06 -15.83
CA GLY A 161 10.82 4.84 -17.01
C GLY A 161 9.69 3.82 -16.86
N SER A 162 8.56 4.24 -16.31
CA SER A 162 7.29 3.70 -16.83
C SER A 162 7.31 3.89 -18.35
N VAL A 163 7.35 2.77 -19.10
CA VAL A 163 7.35 2.73 -20.58
C VAL A 163 6.16 3.49 -21.19
N PHE A 164 5.17 3.82 -20.38
CA PHE A 164 3.99 4.58 -20.78
C PHE A 164 4.20 6.10 -20.93
N ASP A 165 5.32 6.67 -20.47
CA ASP A 165 5.55 8.12 -20.51
C ASP A 165 6.35 8.61 -21.75
N LEU A 166 6.77 7.67 -22.61
CA LEU A 166 7.58 7.97 -23.81
C LEU A 166 6.79 8.58 -24.99
N MET A 167 5.56 9.05 -24.78
CA MET A 167 4.79 9.79 -25.80
C MET A 167 4.59 11.28 -25.46
N SER A 168 5.28 11.79 -24.43
CA SER A 168 5.27 13.21 -24.11
C SER A 168 6.35 13.95 -24.91
N ASP A 169 5.87 14.77 -25.85
CA ASP A 169 6.51 15.73 -26.75
C ASP A 169 7.98 16.16 -26.42
N PRO A 170 8.96 15.95 -27.31
CA PRO A 170 10.38 16.26 -27.07
C PRO A 170 10.75 17.76 -27.17
N SER A 171 9.81 18.69 -26.99
CA SER A 171 10.00 20.10 -27.34
C SER A 171 9.89 21.12 -26.18
N SER A 172 9.91 20.70 -24.92
CA SER A 172 10.08 21.61 -23.78
C SER A 172 11.40 21.35 -23.04
N SER A 173 12.47 21.96 -23.54
CA SER A 173 13.68 22.20 -22.75
C SER A 173 13.39 23.31 -21.74
N ASP A 174 12.82 22.95 -20.58
CA ASP A 174 12.74 23.88 -19.46
C ASP A 174 13.92 23.59 -18.52
N SER A 175 14.90 24.49 -18.54
CA SER A 175 16.02 24.49 -17.60
C SER A 175 15.52 25.05 -16.28
N ARG A 176 14.90 24.17 -15.49
CA ARG A 176 14.52 24.44 -14.10
C ARG A 176 15.58 23.79 -13.19
N GLY A 177 15.95 24.45 -12.10
CA GLY A 177 16.89 23.90 -11.11
C GLY A 177 16.40 22.58 -10.52
N PRO A 178 17.14 21.92 -9.61
CA PRO A 178 16.61 20.73 -8.93
C PRO A 178 15.38 21.20 -8.15
N GLU A 179 14.19 21.00 -8.71
CA GLU A 179 12.95 21.11 -7.95
C GLU A 179 12.97 19.91 -7.01
N GLU A 180 12.97 20.18 -5.71
CA GLU A 180 12.79 19.19 -4.67
C GLU A 180 11.55 18.36 -5.01
N GLU A 181 11.74 17.14 -5.51
CA GLU A 181 10.64 16.20 -5.68
C GLU A 181 10.18 15.80 -4.28
N GLU A 182 9.08 16.41 -3.81
CA GLU A 182 8.32 15.92 -2.67
C GLU A 182 7.88 14.49 -2.99
N THR A 183 8.70 13.52 -2.57
CA THR A 183 8.40 12.10 -2.76
C THR A 183 7.55 11.63 -1.60
N GLY A 184 6.48 10.88 -1.90
CA GLY A 184 5.65 10.29 -0.86
C GLY A 184 6.44 9.24 -0.08
N ILE A 185 6.11 9.07 1.22
CA ILE A 185 6.64 7.95 2.01
C ILE A 185 5.95 6.68 1.55
N ALA A 186 6.73 5.64 1.28
CA ALA A 186 6.21 4.32 0.92
C ALA A 186 6.86 3.22 1.76
N LEU A 187 6.11 2.13 1.95
CA LEU A 187 6.68 0.91 2.50
C LEU A 187 7.32 0.11 1.38
N LEU A 188 8.63 -0.10 1.52
CA LEU A 188 9.46 -0.81 0.58
C LEU A 188 9.65 -2.25 1.04
N ARG A 189 9.55 -3.19 0.09
CA ARG A 189 9.94 -4.58 0.25
C ARG A 189 11.18 -4.82 -0.61
N ILE A 190 12.31 -5.05 0.04
CA ILE A 190 13.58 -5.33 -0.63
C ILE A 190 13.85 -6.83 -0.51
N ALA A 191 13.86 -7.54 -1.63
CA ALA A 191 14.20 -8.97 -1.69
C ALA A 191 15.62 -9.14 -2.24
N THR A 192 16.43 -9.98 -1.60
CA THR A 192 17.82 -10.23 -2.00
C THR A 192 18.11 -11.72 -2.10
N THR A 193 19.03 -12.07 -3.01
CA THR A 193 19.49 -13.47 -3.19
C THR A 193 20.52 -13.90 -2.16
N THR A 194 21.24 -12.97 -1.55
CA THR A 194 22.11 -13.28 -0.42
C THR A 194 21.29 -13.41 0.86
N LEU A 195 21.61 -14.41 1.67
CA LEU A 195 20.90 -14.69 2.92
C LEU A 195 21.63 -14.10 4.13
N ASP A 196 22.89 -13.72 3.99
CA ASP A 196 23.66 -13.17 5.10
C ASP A 196 23.15 -11.76 5.46
N PRO A 197 22.66 -11.55 6.70
CA PRO A 197 22.17 -10.25 7.12
C PRO A 197 23.29 -9.20 7.16
N GLU A 198 24.52 -9.55 7.52
CA GLU A 198 25.60 -8.55 7.65
C GLU A 198 25.97 -7.95 6.30
N THR A 199 26.07 -8.79 5.25
CA THR A 199 26.35 -8.36 3.89
C THR A 199 25.29 -7.41 3.31
N VAL A 200 24.02 -7.52 3.73
CA VAL A 200 22.93 -6.69 3.20
C VAL A 200 22.59 -5.51 4.09
N LEU A 201 22.36 -5.76 5.38
CA LEU A 201 21.83 -4.77 6.30
C LEU A 201 22.88 -3.73 6.69
N GLN A 202 24.14 -4.11 6.97
CA GLN A 202 25.12 -3.11 7.40
C GLN A 202 25.35 -2.03 6.33
N PRO A 203 25.64 -2.37 5.05
CA PRO A 203 25.78 -1.35 4.02
C PRO A 203 24.49 -0.55 3.84
N PHE A 204 23.34 -1.22 3.84
CA PHE A 204 22.05 -0.55 3.69
C PHE A 204 21.77 0.47 4.79
N LEU A 205 22.10 0.16 6.04
CA LEU A 205 21.92 1.06 7.18
C LEU A 205 22.96 2.18 7.21
N GLU A 206 24.19 1.93 6.78
CA GLU A 206 25.27 2.92 6.79
C GLU A 206 25.21 3.89 5.60
N THR A 207 24.87 3.41 4.41
CA THR A 207 24.92 4.20 3.16
C THR A 207 23.53 4.48 2.57
N GLY A 208 22.49 3.79 3.01
CA GLY A 208 21.16 3.85 2.38
C GLY A 208 21.09 3.14 1.02
N GLU A 209 22.20 2.57 0.54
CA GLU A 209 22.27 1.89 -0.76
C GLU A 209 22.21 0.38 -0.59
N ILE A 210 21.55 -0.28 -1.53
CA ILE A 210 21.46 -1.75 -1.54
C ILE A 210 22.76 -2.30 -2.15
N PRO A 211 23.49 -3.17 -1.44
CA PRO A 211 24.75 -3.70 -1.94
C PRO A 211 24.54 -4.56 -3.18
N VAL A 212 25.40 -4.37 -4.18
CA VAL A 212 25.37 -5.07 -5.48
C VAL A 212 26.33 -6.25 -5.54
N THR A 213 27.28 -6.34 -4.60
CA THR A 213 28.25 -7.43 -4.53
C THR A 213 28.45 -7.89 -3.10
N ASP A 214 28.63 -9.19 -2.89
CA ASP A 214 28.97 -9.75 -1.60
C ASP A 214 30.46 -9.57 -1.24
N LEU A 215 30.85 -10.07 -0.04
CA LEU A 215 32.22 -10.03 0.44
C LEU A 215 33.21 -10.85 -0.42
N GLU A 216 32.70 -11.78 -1.23
CA GLU A 216 33.47 -12.65 -2.12
C GLU A 216 33.53 -12.10 -3.57
N GLY A 217 32.81 -11.00 -3.84
CA GLY A 217 32.73 -10.35 -5.15
C GLY A 217 31.69 -10.95 -6.10
N ASN A 218 30.77 -11.79 -5.62
CA ASN A 218 29.64 -12.27 -6.42
C ASN A 218 28.54 -11.20 -6.48
N GLU A 219 27.83 -11.14 -7.60
CA GLU A 219 26.71 -10.22 -7.79
C GLU A 219 25.52 -10.59 -6.90
N ILE A 220 25.03 -9.64 -6.12
CA ILE A 220 23.79 -9.75 -5.35
C ILE A 220 22.65 -9.22 -6.22
N GLN A 221 21.67 -10.07 -6.49
CA GLN A 221 20.43 -9.62 -7.11
C GLN A 221 19.50 -9.11 -6.02
N SER A 222 19.12 -7.85 -6.14
CA SER A 222 18.14 -7.21 -5.26
C SER A 222 16.94 -6.71 -6.07
N THR A 223 15.75 -6.89 -5.52
CA THR A 223 14.50 -6.39 -6.09
C THR A 223 13.83 -5.52 -5.06
N VAL A 224 13.71 -4.23 -5.36
CA VAL A 224 12.96 -3.26 -4.54
C VAL A 224 11.55 -3.15 -5.10
N THR A 225 10.56 -3.34 -4.25
CA THR A 225 9.14 -3.20 -4.62
C THR A 225 8.43 -2.27 -3.66
N THR A 226 7.80 -1.24 -4.19
CA THR A 226 6.85 -0.39 -3.45
C THR A 226 5.57 -1.17 -3.22
N ILE A 227 5.22 -1.43 -1.96
CA ILE A 227 3.97 -2.17 -1.64
C ILE A 227 2.78 -1.21 -1.64
N SER A 228 2.97 -0.07 -0.97
CA SER A 228 1.99 1.01 -0.89
C SER A 228 2.71 2.29 -0.56
N ASP A 229 2.23 3.36 -1.19
CA ASP A 229 2.52 4.75 -0.86
C ASP A 229 1.70 5.20 0.35
N GLN A 230 1.97 6.41 0.82
CA GLN A 230 1.24 7.11 1.87
C GLN A 230 1.27 6.42 3.24
N ILE A 231 2.35 5.67 3.51
CA ILE A 231 2.53 5.00 4.80
C ILE A 231 3.11 6.01 5.79
N ALA A 232 2.35 6.28 6.84
CA ALA A 232 2.73 7.20 7.90
C ALA A 232 3.51 6.51 9.02
N SER A 233 3.19 5.26 9.34
CA SER A 233 3.97 4.45 10.30
C SER A 233 3.91 2.97 9.95
N PHE A 234 4.98 2.26 10.28
CA PHE A 234 5.10 0.82 10.22
C PHE A 234 5.80 0.38 11.50
N ASP A 235 5.02 -0.22 12.41
CA ASP A 235 5.46 -0.55 13.76
C ASP A 235 5.24 -2.03 14.04
N LEU A 236 6.12 -2.62 14.85
CA LEU A 236 6.17 -4.04 15.15
C LEU A 236 6.19 -4.25 16.66
N LYS A 237 5.52 -5.30 17.11
CA LYS A 237 5.65 -5.81 18.49
C LYS A 237 5.85 -7.31 18.46
N TYR A 238 6.60 -7.80 19.43
CA TYR A 238 7.07 -9.18 19.48
C TYR A 238 6.57 -9.87 20.75
N PHE A 239 6.12 -11.12 20.63
CA PHE A 239 5.56 -11.89 21.73
C PHE A 239 6.41 -13.12 22.04
N ASP A 240 6.91 -13.23 23.28
CA ASP A 240 7.74 -14.35 23.75
C ASP A 240 6.92 -15.54 24.31
N GLY A 241 5.59 -15.43 24.34
CA GLY A 241 4.70 -16.40 25.00
C GLY A 241 4.09 -15.90 26.30
N GLU A 242 4.68 -14.88 26.92
CA GLU A 242 4.23 -14.28 28.18
C GLU A 242 4.00 -12.77 28.04
N ASN A 243 4.93 -12.03 27.43
CA ASN A 243 4.95 -10.57 27.35
C ASN A 243 5.16 -10.06 25.91
N TRP A 244 4.79 -8.80 25.71
CA TRP A 244 4.97 -8.06 24.46
C TRP A 244 6.13 -7.07 24.58
N TYR A 245 6.98 -7.02 23.55
CA TYR A 245 8.13 -6.13 23.45
C TYR A 245 8.06 -5.30 22.17
N ASP A 246 8.59 -4.08 22.23
CA ASP A 246 8.69 -3.18 21.07
C ASP A 246 9.95 -3.50 20.22
N SER A 247 10.95 -4.16 20.81
CA SER A 247 12.14 -4.65 20.13
C SER A 247 12.38 -6.14 20.41
N TRP A 248 13.12 -6.82 19.52
CA TRP A 248 13.51 -8.22 19.70
C TRP A 248 15.02 -8.39 19.60
N GLU A 249 15.67 -8.58 20.75
CA GLU A 249 17.13 -8.68 20.84
C GLU A 249 17.65 -10.14 20.84
N ASP A 250 16.78 -11.12 21.05
CA ASP A 250 17.16 -12.53 21.09
C ASP A 250 17.28 -13.10 19.68
N GLN A 251 18.51 -13.28 19.20
CA GLN A 251 18.79 -13.85 17.88
C GLN A 251 18.74 -15.39 17.89
N GLU A 252 18.78 -16.04 19.06
CA GLU A 252 18.75 -17.50 19.19
C GLU A 252 17.31 -18.03 19.21
N GLN A 253 16.35 -17.18 19.57
CA GLN A 253 14.92 -17.51 19.63
C GLN A 253 14.11 -16.61 18.70
N ILE A 254 13.16 -17.21 17.99
CA ILE A 254 12.16 -16.43 17.27
C ILE A 254 10.97 -16.10 18.18
N PRO A 255 10.33 -14.93 18.00
CA PRO A 255 9.10 -14.63 18.72
C PRO A 255 7.99 -15.61 18.33
N LEU A 256 7.09 -15.93 19.25
CA LEU A 256 5.93 -16.80 18.96
C LEU A 256 4.91 -16.09 18.06
N ALA A 257 4.80 -14.78 18.20
CA ALA A 257 3.95 -13.97 17.36
C ALA A 257 4.54 -12.58 17.15
N ILE A 258 4.23 -11.99 15.99
CA ILE A 258 4.56 -10.61 15.66
C ILE A 258 3.25 -9.88 15.40
N GLN A 259 3.04 -8.76 16.10
CA GLN A 259 1.98 -7.81 15.79
C GLN A 259 2.53 -6.77 14.83
N VAL A 260 1.90 -6.64 13.67
CA VAL A 260 2.26 -5.63 12.67
C VAL A 260 1.21 -4.53 12.72
N LEU A 261 1.64 -3.29 12.91
CA LEU A 261 0.81 -2.09 12.94
C LEU A 261 1.20 -1.20 11.76
N VAL A 262 0.20 -0.75 11.00
CA VAL A 262 0.41 0.10 9.82
C VAL A 262 -0.53 1.27 9.90
N SER A 263 0.03 2.48 9.82
CA SER A 263 -0.74 3.72 9.70
C SER A 263 -0.59 4.30 8.31
N VAL A 264 -1.70 4.62 7.66
CA VAL A 264 -1.73 5.25 6.33
C VAL A 264 -2.36 6.62 6.46
N SER A 265 -1.73 7.64 5.88
CA SER A 265 -2.19 9.04 5.93
C SER A 265 -2.14 9.67 4.55
N GLU A 266 -3.15 10.45 4.19
CA GLU A 266 -3.21 11.14 2.90
C GLU A 266 -2.04 12.11 2.68
N ASP A 267 -1.48 12.67 3.76
CA ASP A 267 -0.44 13.70 3.75
C ASP A 267 0.96 13.14 4.13
N ALA A 268 1.20 11.84 3.99
CA ALA A 268 2.52 11.26 4.32
C ALA A 268 3.57 11.64 3.26
N ILE A 269 4.43 12.62 3.57
CA ILE A 269 5.46 13.18 2.69
C ILE A 269 6.85 12.90 3.29
N TYR A 270 7.81 12.52 2.44
CA TYR A 270 9.21 12.37 2.80
C TYR A 270 9.93 13.70 2.58
N SER A 271 10.48 14.33 3.62
CA SER A 271 11.29 15.55 3.49
C SER A 271 12.78 15.24 3.61
N THR A 272 13.53 15.42 2.53
CA THR A 272 14.97 15.09 2.43
C THR A 272 15.90 16.13 3.10
N GLU A 273 15.38 17.23 3.66
CA GLU A 273 16.19 18.43 4.02
C GLU A 273 16.47 18.70 5.52
N GLU A 274 16.34 17.76 6.45
CA GLU A 274 16.72 18.02 7.87
C GLU A 274 18.15 17.59 8.26
N PHE A 275 19.03 17.31 7.29
CA PHE A 275 20.46 17.02 7.55
C PHE A 275 21.37 18.26 7.67
N ALA A 276 20.82 19.48 7.66
CA ALA A 276 21.63 20.69 7.81
C ALA A 276 20.98 21.76 8.69
N SER A 277 21.56 21.87 9.90
CA SER A 277 21.60 23.03 10.81
C SER A 277 20.44 23.26 11.80
N GLU A 278 20.85 23.22 13.08
CA GLU A 278 20.16 23.70 14.28
C GLU A 278 19.56 25.12 14.14
N ALA A 279 18.34 25.34 14.66
CA ALA A 279 18.04 26.44 15.59
C ALA A 279 16.57 26.47 16.09
N PHE A 280 16.41 26.09 17.37
CA PHE A 280 15.68 26.83 18.42
C PHE A 280 14.17 27.17 18.32
N GLU A 281 13.46 26.75 19.39
CA GLU A 281 12.20 27.28 19.96
C GLU A 281 10.89 27.07 19.15
N ASN A 282 10.06 26.10 19.54
CA ASN A 282 9.02 26.27 20.58
C ASN A 282 8.21 24.96 20.74
N ARG A 283 8.44 24.24 21.85
CA ARG A 283 7.58 23.14 22.27
C ARG A 283 6.41 23.73 23.06
N ASP A 284 5.23 23.77 22.43
CA ASP A 284 3.97 23.79 23.17
C ASP A 284 2.89 23.01 22.39
N SER A 285 2.38 21.99 23.08
CA SER A 285 1.07 21.34 22.87
C SER A 285 0.78 20.65 21.53
N SER A 286 1.01 19.34 21.55
CA SER A 286 0.20 18.35 20.85
C SER A 286 -1.30 18.65 20.98
N THR A 287 -1.96 18.81 19.82
CA THR A 287 -3.33 18.36 19.47
C THR A 287 -3.83 19.23 18.32
N THR A 288 -3.41 18.94 17.09
CA THR A 288 -4.00 19.56 15.90
C THR A 288 -4.11 18.56 14.75
N ASN A 289 -5.31 18.02 14.56
CA ASN A 289 -5.96 17.77 13.26
C ASN A 289 -5.49 16.66 12.28
N ASN A 290 -5.03 15.48 12.71
CA ASN A 290 -4.91 14.34 11.77
C ASN A 290 -6.25 13.61 11.58
N ALA A 291 -7.19 14.25 10.89
CA ALA A 291 -8.52 13.70 10.62
C ALA A 291 -8.55 12.63 9.50
N ARG A 292 -7.40 12.22 8.95
CA ARG A 292 -7.30 11.37 7.76
C ARG A 292 -6.25 10.25 7.84
N THR A 293 -5.84 9.87 9.04
CA THR A 293 -4.99 8.69 9.24
C THR A 293 -5.85 7.46 9.55
N ILE A 294 -5.54 6.33 8.94
CA ILE A 294 -6.13 5.03 9.28
C ILE A 294 -5.00 4.12 9.76
N THR A 295 -5.14 3.63 10.99
CA THR A 295 -4.24 2.63 11.55
C THR A 295 -4.95 1.28 11.59
N GLN A 296 -4.29 0.24 11.11
CA GLN A 296 -4.72 -1.14 11.24
C GLN A 296 -3.59 -1.99 11.80
N SER A 297 -3.96 -3.08 12.44
CA SER A 297 -2.99 -4.04 12.96
C SER A 297 -3.42 -5.47 12.66
N THR A 298 -2.45 -6.34 12.43
CA THR A 298 -2.66 -7.79 12.34
C THR A 298 -1.69 -8.52 13.27
N LEU A 299 -2.10 -9.72 13.69
CA LEU A 299 -1.30 -10.59 14.53
C LEU A 299 -0.90 -11.81 13.71
N VAL A 300 0.41 -12.04 13.60
CA VAL A 300 0.97 -13.17 12.86
C VAL A 300 1.60 -14.14 13.85
N TYR A 301 1.08 -15.36 13.94
CA TYR A 301 1.69 -16.43 14.72
C TYR A 301 2.74 -17.13 13.86
N LEU A 302 3.96 -17.23 14.38
CA LEU A 302 5.04 -17.92 13.69
C LEU A 302 4.93 -19.42 13.98
N LEU A 303 4.99 -20.25 12.93
CA LEU A 303 4.84 -21.70 13.06
C LEU A 303 6.09 -22.30 13.71
N MET A 304 5.86 -23.13 14.72
CA MET A 304 6.86 -23.83 15.54
C MET A 304 7.79 -24.82 14.79
N SER A 305 7.91 -24.81 13.46
CA SER A 305 9.00 -25.54 12.80
C SER A 305 10.38 -24.94 13.13
N ALA A 306 10.40 -23.75 13.71
CA ALA A 306 11.55 -23.11 14.36
C ALA A 306 11.48 -23.16 15.89
N ASN A 307 10.58 -23.97 16.48
CA ASN A 307 10.57 -24.20 17.92
C ASN A 307 11.26 -25.52 18.25
N PHE A 308 12.45 -25.32 18.79
CA PHE A 308 13.33 -26.21 19.51
C PHE A 308 12.72 -27.54 19.89
N SER A 309 12.77 -28.60 19.09
CA SER A 309 12.48 -29.92 19.64
C SER A 309 13.54 -30.21 20.70
N ASP A 310 13.12 -30.23 21.97
CA ASP A 310 13.88 -30.67 23.13
C ASP A 310 14.76 -31.88 22.79
N GLU A 311 16.06 -31.67 22.58
CA GLU A 311 17.06 -32.73 22.77
C GLU A 311 17.30 -32.88 24.29
N THR A 312 16.30 -33.40 25.00
CA THR A 312 16.51 -33.88 26.36
C THR A 312 16.08 -35.33 26.52
N GLN A 313 17.11 -36.19 26.56
CA GLN A 313 17.21 -37.45 27.28
C GLN A 313 16.33 -38.64 26.85
N THR A 314 16.92 -39.52 26.04
CA THR A 314 16.98 -40.95 26.41
C THR A 314 18.36 -41.51 26.08
N GLY A 315 19.34 -41.18 26.94
CA GLY A 315 20.55 -41.96 27.14
C GLY A 315 20.52 -42.52 28.56
N GLY A 316 20.09 -43.77 28.70
CA GLY A 316 20.00 -44.52 29.95
C GLY A 316 19.60 -45.96 29.69
#